data_AF-A0A3M2HEK7-F1
#
_entry.id   AF-A0A3M2HEK7-F1
#
_cell.length_a   1.000
_cell.length_b   1.000
_cell.length_c   1.000
_cell.angle_alpha   90.00
_cell.angle_beta   90.00
_cell.angle_gamma   90.00
#
_symmetry.space_group_name_H-M   'P 1'
#
loop_
_entity.id
_entity.type
_entity.pdbx_description
1 polymer ?
#
loop_
_entity_poly.entity_id
_entity_poly.type
_entity_poly.pdbx_seq_one_letter_code
_entity_poly.pdbx_strand_id
1 'polypeptide(L)' 'MKFTRITVNPDQMGGVPCIRGLRIPVATIVGMVANRM' A
#
# COMPACT_ATOMS: atom_id res chain seq x y z
N MET A 1 15.80 4.90 6.16
CA MET A 1 14.68 4.03 6.58
C MET A 1 14.04 3.46 5.32
N LYS A 2 13.92 2.13 5.18
CA LYS A 2 13.34 1.48 3.98
C LYS A 2 12.10 0.71 4.42
N PHE A 3 10.95 0.95 3.79
CA PHE A 3 9.71 0.27 4.15
C PHE A 3 9.77 -1.21 3.72
N THR A 4 10.07 -2.10 4.65
CA THR A 4 10.27 -3.55 4.38
C THR A 4 9.00 -4.28 3.94
N ARG A 5 7.83 -3.69 4.20
CA ARG A 5 6.50 -4.26 3.90
C ARG A 5 5.79 -3.56 2.75
N ILE A 6 6.40 -2.58 2.09
CA ILE A 6 5.79 -1.85 0.98
C ILE A 6 6.55 -2.19 -0.30
N THR A 7 5.81 -2.49 -1.36
CA THR A 7 6.34 -2.72 -2.71
C THR A 7 5.70 -1.77 -3.71
N VAL A 8 6.49 -1.36 -4.71
CA VAL A 8 6.03 -0.61 -5.87
C VAL A 8 6.27 -1.48 -7.08
N ASN A 9 5.20 -1.94 -7.74
CA ASN A 9 5.26 -2.76 -8.94
C ASN A 9 4.40 -2.09 -10.03
N PRO A 10 4.97 -1.63 -11.16
CA PRO A 10 4.22 -1.00 -12.25
C PRO A 10 3.06 -1.86 -12.78
N ASP A 11 3.21 -3.18 -12.78
CA ASP A 11 2.21 -4.13 -13.28
C ASP A 11 1.07 -4.39 -12.29
N GLN A 12 1.14 -3.79 -11.08
CA GLN A 12 0.16 -3.97 -10.03
C GLN A 12 -0.49 -2.64 -9.66
N MET A 13 -1.82 -2.59 -9.69
CA MET A 13 -2.61 -1.44 -9.21
C MET A 13 -2.15 -0.09 -9.80
N GLY A 14 -1.67 -0.07 -11.04
CA GLY A 14 -1.19 1.16 -11.71
C GLY A 14 0.11 1.71 -11.13
N GLY A 15 0.94 0.88 -10.48
CA GLY A 15 2.21 1.29 -9.93
C GLY A 15 2.13 1.97 -8.57
N VAL A 16 0.98 1.97 -7.90
CA VAL A 16 0.86 2.57 -6.57
C VAL A 16 1.51 1.70 -5.49
N PRO A 17 2.06 2.29 -4.41
CA PRO A 17 2.62 1.54 -3.30
C PRO A 17 1.59 0.60 -2.67
N CYS A 18 1.90 -0.69 -2.65
CA CYS A 18 1.05 -1.74 -2.10
C CYS A 18 1.74 -2.44 -0.92
N ILE A 19 0.96 -3.03 -0.02
CA ILE A 19 1.49 -3.93 1.00
C ILE A 19 2.06 -5.18 0.32
N ARG A 20 3.31 -5.53 0.62
CA ARG A 20 4.04 -6.64 -0.01
C ARG A 20 3.26 -7.95 0.12
N GLY A 21 3.04 -8.61 -1.01
CA GLY A 21 2.29 -9.87 -1.10
C GLY A 21 0.77 -9.69 -1.16
N LEU A 22 0.27 -8.45 -1.17
CA LEU A 22 -1.15 -8.12 -1.24
C LEU A 22 -1.41 -7.12 -2.38
N ARG A 23 -2.63 -7.08 -2.89
CA ARG A 23 -3.12 -6.06 -3.84
C ARG A 23 -3.87 -4.93 -3.13
N ILE A 24 -3.34 -4.51 -1.99
CA ILE A 24 -3.94 -3.48 -1.14
C ILE A 24 -3.01 -2.26 -1.13
N PRO A 25 -3.46 -1.11 -1.69
CA PRO A 25 -2.69 0.13 -1.64
C PRO A 25 -2.48 0.62 -0.21
N VAL A 26 -1.29 1.15 0.07
CA VAL A 26 -0.96 1.71 1.39
C VAL A 26 -1.89 2.87 1.74
N ALA A 27 -2.27 3.69 0.76
CA ALA A 27 -3.19 4.81 0.93
C ALA A 27 -4.56 4.39 1.47
N THR A 28 -5.07 3.22 1.06
CA THR A 28 -6.36 2.70 1.54
C THR A 28 -6.31 2.45 3.04
N ILE A 29 -5.28 1.73 3.52
CA ILE A 29 -5.12 1.43 4.95
C ILE A 29 -4.89 2.71 5.76
N VAL A 30 -4.07 3.64 5.25
CA VAL A 30 -3.86 4.93 5.92
C VAL A 30 -5.16 5.71 6.05
N GLY A 31 -5.99 5.73 5.00
CA GLY A 31 -7.31 6.36 5.04
C GLY A 31 -8.24 5.72 6.07
N MET A 32 -8.28 4.39 6.14
CA MET A 32 -9.08 3.68 7.16
C MET A 32 -8.63 4.02 8.59
N VAL A 33 -7.32 3.98 8.85
CA VAL A 33 -6.75 4.33 10.15
C VAL A 33 -7.04 5.80 10.50
N ALA A 34 -6.88 6.71 9.54
CA ALA A 34 -7.18 8.12 9.72
C ALA A 34 -8.66 8.35 10.05
N ASN A 35 -9.55 7.60 9.43
CA ASN A 35 -10.99 7.66 9.65
C ASN A 35 -11.45 6.90 10.91
N ARG A 36 -10.55 6.20 11.62
CA ARG A 36 -10.86 5.29 12.74
C ARG A 36 -11.94 4.26 12.39
N MET A 37 -11.83 3.69 11.20
CA MET A 37 -12.71 2.63 10.68
C MET A 37 -12.13 1.24 10.93
#